data_AF-A0A932MMW8-F1
#
_entry.id   AF-A0A932MMW8-F1
#
_cell.length_a   1.000
_cell.length_b   1.000
_cell.length_c   1.000
_cell.angle_alpha   90.00
_cell.angle_beta   90.00
_cell.angle_gamma   90.00
#
_symmetry.space_group_name_H-M   'P 1'
#
loop_
_entity.id
_entity.type
_entity.pdbx_description
1 polymer ?
#
loop_
_entity_poly.entity_id
_entity_poly.type
_entity_poly.pdbx_seq_one_letter_code
_entity_poly.pdbx_strand_id
1 'polypeptide(L)'
;MKEQLFTQVASRTLNRLTKDLQKKFELKKGDRFNVKGITYEIGPPRFQKDGIQFEISSKIPGEEFPPAYEHANYFKEIEKACRSSSKKPEAADMENIVRETRDQERKERDYVKLTYLYALNELYDDREVSTQVQEYAKNPEKAKELPPPMPGVNTLAGRIILNRLEAALYDAARRNVDTLIKANEDVREGLKKLRKG
;
A
#
# COMPACT_ATOMS: atom_id res chain seq x y z
N MET A 1 -19.66 -1.32 -13.96
CA MET A 1 -20.30 -0.77 -12.73
C MET A 1 -19.64 -1.27 -11.45
N LYS A 2 -19.50 -2.60 -11.23
CA LYS A 2 -18.76 -3.18 -10.08
C LYS A 2 -17.33 -2.65 -9.98
N GLU A 3 -16.54 -2.78 -11.04
CA GLU A 3 -15.13 -2.36 -11.08
C GLU A 3 -14.93 -0.88 -10.73
N GLN A 4 -15.78 -0.02 -11.27
CA GLN A 4 -15.74 1.42 -11.02
C GLN A 4 -16.02 1.75 -9.55
N LEU A 5 -17.06 1.15 -8.95
CA LEU A 5 -17.38 1.34 -7.53
C LEU A 5 -16.23 0.84 -6.64
N PHE A 6 -15.68 -0.34 -6.96
CA PHE A 6 -14.58 -0.94 -6.20
C PHE A 6 -13.32 -0.09 -6.30
N THR A 7 -13.00 0.41 -7.49
CA THR A 7 -11.85 1.30 -7.72
C THR A 7 -12.02 2.63 -6.97
N GLN A 8 -13.23 3.21 -6.95
CA GLN A 8 -13.52 4.44 -6.20
C GLN A 8 -13.33 4.26 -4.70
N VAL A 9 -13.86 3.17 -4.13
CA VAL A 9 -13.68 2.84 -2.72
C VAL A 9 -12.21 2.61 -2.42
N ALA A 10 -11.52 1.78 -3.20
CA ALA A 10 -10.10 1.54 -3.04
C ALA A 10 -9.28 2.84 -3.08
N SER A 11 -9.60 3.74 -4.01
CA SER A 11 -8.90 5.03 -4.16
C SER A 11 -9.08 5.89 -2.92
N ARG A 12 -10.31 5.99 -2.41
CA ARG A 12 -10.60 6.72 -1.16
C ARG A 12 -9.88 6.09 0.03
N THR A 13 -9.87 4.75 0.12
CA THR A 13 -9.22 3.99 1.19
C THR A 13 -7.70 4.24 1.22
N LEU A 14 -7.02 4.10 0.07
CA LEU A 14 -5.59 4.31 -0.02
C LEU A 14 -5.23 5.78 0.22
N ASN A 15 -6.01 6.73 -0.28
CA ASN A 15 -5.83 8.16 0.00
C ASN A 15 -5.99 8.49 1.50
N ARG A 16 -6.94 7.84 2.19
CA ARG A 16 -7.08 7.98 3.65
C ARG A 16 -5.84 7.46 4.35
N LEU A 17 -5.37 6.26 3.98
CA LEU A 17 -4.15 5.68 4.56
C LEU A 17 -2.93 6.59 4.32
N THR A 18 -2.74 7.12 3.12
CA THR A 18 -1.66 8.07 2.83
C THR A 18 -1.70 9.28 3.75
N LYS A 19 -2.88 9.88 3.96
CA LYS A 19 -3.06 11.01 4.89
C LYS A 19 -2.73 10.64 6.34
N ASP A 20 -3.11 9.45 6.78
CA ASP A 20 -2.81 8.98 8.13
C ASP A 20 -1.31 8.74 8.32
N LEU A 21 -0.63 8.18 7.31
CA LEU A 21 0.82 8.01 7.30
C LEU A 21 1.56 9.35 7.27
N GLN A 22 1.06 10.33 6.50
CA GLN A 22 1.59 11.70 6.49
C GLN A 22 1.42 12.44 7.82
N LYS A 23 0.38 12.12 8.61
CA LYS A 23 0.22 12.65 9.97
C LYS A 23 1.13 11.95 10.98
N LYS A 24 1.33 10.64 10.81
CA LYS A 24 2.18 9.81 11.68
C LYS A 24 3.67 10.10 11.47
N PHE A 25 4.06 10.39 10.25
CA PHE A 25 5.44 10.59 9.82
C PHE A 25 5.64 12.01 9.26
N GLU A 26 6.79 12.28 8.65
CA GLU A 26 7.06 13.61 8.09
C GLU A 26 6.36 13.80 6.75
N LEU A 27 5.57 14.88 6.64
CA LEU A 27 4.88 15.26 5.41
C LEU A 27 5.89 15.61 4.29
N LYS A 28 5.64 15.12 3.07
CA LYS A 28 6.33 15.54 1.83
C LYS A 28 5.34 16.04 0.79
N LYS A 29 5.85 16.66 -0.28
CA LYS A 29 5.04 17.18 -1.39
C LYS A 29 4.22 16.06 -2.04
N GLY A 30 2.93 16.33 -2.29
CA GLY A 30 2.01 15.39 -2.93
C GLY A 30 1.60 14.26 -1.99
N ASP A 31 1.42 13.06 -2.54
CA ASP A 31 0.96 11.87 -1.81
C ASP A 31 2.11 11.08 -1.14
N ARG A 32 3.14 11.82 -0.71
CA ARG A 32 4.39 11.26 -0.17
C ARG A 32 4.54 11.53 1.31
N PHE A 33 5.22 10.61 1.99
CA PHE A 33 5.64 10.78 3.39
C PHE A 33 7.09 10.33 3.56
N ASN A 34 7.75 10.82 4.61
CA ASN A 34 9.15 10.50 4.90
C ASN A 34 9.30 9.79 6.25
N VAL A 35 10.06 8.70 6.25
CA VAL A 35 10.41 7.97 7.47
C VAL A 35 11.93 7.87 7.53
N LYS A 36 12.53 8.52 8.53
CA LYS A 36 13.98 8.48 8.80
C LYS A 36 14.84 8.79 7.55
N GLY A 37 14.45 9.76 6.74
CA GLY A 37 15.16 10.18 5.53
C GLY A 37 14.70 9.49 4.24
N ILE A 38 13.97 8.37 4.32
CA ILE A 38 13.45 7.66 3.14
C ILE A 38 12.07 8.19 2.76
N THR A 39 11.85 8.44 1.47
CA THR A 39 10.54 8.88 0.95
C THR A 39 9.74 7.69 0.47
N TYR A 40 8.47 7.62 0.87
CA TYR A 40 7.53 6.57 0.52
C TYR A 40 6.31 7.14 -0.21
N GLU A 41 5.67 6.29 -1.02
CA GLU A 41 4.46 6.63 -1.79
C GLU A 41 3.56 5.40 -1.93
N ILE A 42 2.24 5.62 -1.95
CA ILE A 42 1.24 4.60 -2.29
C ILE A 42 0.59 5.03 -3.60
N GLY A 43 0.72 4.18 -4.63
CA GLY A 43 0.18 4.43 -5.95
C GLY A 43 -1.35 4.25 -6.01
N PRO A 44 -2.01 4.82 -7.02
CA PRO A 44 -3.45 4.69 -7.19
C PRO A 44 -3.85 3.23 -7.47
N PRO A 45 -5.00 2.77 -6.96
CA PRO A 45 -5.43 1.39 -7.17
C PRO A 45 -6.01 1.20 -8.57
N ARG A 46 -5.93 -0.04 -9.06
CA ARG A 46 -6.53 -0.50 -10.32
C ARG A 46 -7.33 -1.76 -10.06
N PHE A 47 -8.48 -1.89 -10.71
CA PHE A 47 -9.19 -3.17 -10.75
C PHE A 47 -8.55 -4.06 -11.81
N GLN A 48 -8.01 -5.21 -11.41
CA GLN A 48 -7.35 -6.15 -12.32
C GLN A 48 -7.49 -7.58 -11.80
N LYS A 49 -7.66 -8.56 -12.70
CA LYS A 49 -7.73 -10.00 -12.37
C LYS A 49 -8.70 -10.32 -11.21
N ASP A 50 -9.89 -9.72 -11.23
CA ASP A 50 -10.88 -9.84 -10.15
C ASP A 50 -10.32 -9.48 -8.77
N GLY A 51 -9.59 -8.37 -8.71
CA GLY A 51 -8.97 -7.88 -7.50
C GLY A 51 -8.59 -6.40 -7.58
N ILE A 52 -8.05 -5.90 -6.47
CA ILE A 52 -7.48 -4.54 -6.36
C ILE A 52 -5.97 -4.66 -6.39
N GLN A 53 -5.37 -4.08 -7.43
CA GLN A 53 -3.92 -3.91 -7.53
C GLN A 53 -3.53 -2.50 -7.10
N PHE A 54 -2.42 -2.36 -6.38
CA PHE A 54 -1.79 -1.07 -6.11
C PHE A 54 -0.29 -1.24 -5.90
N GLU A 55 0.43 -0.12 -5.97
CA GLU A 55 1.89 -0.08 -5.81
C GLU A 55 2.25 0.63 -4.50
N ILE A 56 3.31 0.19 -3.83
CA ILE A 56 3.97 0.93 -2.76
C ILE A 56 5.43 1.09 -3.16
N SER A 57 5.98 2.30 -3.02
CA SER A 57 7.38 2.55 -3.33
C SER A 57 8.14 3.24 -2.20
N SER A 58 9.46 3.05 -2.19
CA SER A 58 10.39 3.75 -1.30
C SER A 58 11.66 4.14 -2.03
N LYS A 59 12.15 5.37 -1.83
CA LYS A 59 13.43 5.84 -2.38
C LYS A 59 14.58 4.98 -1.83
N ILE A 60 15.49 4.55 -2.70
CA ILE A 60 16.76 3.94 -2.29
C ILE A 60 17.69 5.03 -1.71
N PRO A 61 18.19 4.89 -0.46
CA PRO A 61 19.06 5.86 0.19
C PRO A 61 20.52 5.66 -0.22
N GLY A 62 20.81 5.75 -1.53
CA GLY A 62 22.14 5.50 -2.09
C GLY A 62 23.26 6.35 -1.47
N GLU A 63 22.91 7.55 -1.01
CA GLU A 63 23.80 8.43 -0.25
C GLU A 63 24.37 7.82 1.05
N GLU A 64 23.75 6.77 1.60
CA GLU A 64 24.19 6.11 2.83
C GLU A 64 25.15 4.94 2.58
N PHE A 65 25.30 4.52 1.32
CA PHE A 65 25.98 3.28 0.96
C PHE A 65 27.49 3.36 1.13
N PRO A 66 28.14 2.24 1.54
CA PRO A 66 29.58 2.08 1.36
C PRO A 66 29.98 2.22 -0.12
N PRO A 67 31.22 2.64 -0.44
CA PRO A 67 31.66 2.86 -1.83
C PRO A 67 31.50 1.68 -2.80
N ALA A 68 31.48 0.44 -2.30
CA ALA A 68 31.33 -0.79 -3.10
C ALA A 68 29.91 -1.39 -3.05
N TYR A 69 28.95 -0.72 -2.41
CA TYR A 69 27.60 -1.25 -2.24
C TYR A 69 26.65 -0.67 -3.29
N GLU A 70 26.12 -1.56 -4.13
CA GLU A 70 25.28 -1.21 -5.26
C GLU A 70 23.80 -1.09 -4.89
N HIS A 71 23.06 -0.23 -5.60
CA HIS A 71 21.61 -0.09 -5.49
C HIS A 71 20.87 -1.41 -5.75
N ALA A 72 21.39 -2.24 -6.66
CA ALA A 72 20.85 -3.56 -6.94
C ALA A 72 20.93 -4.51 -5.72
N ASN A 73 21.95 -4.38 -4.87
CA ASN A 73 22.06 -5.19 -3.65
C ASN A 73 21.01 -4.74 -2.63
N TYR A 74 20.85 -3.43 -2.45
CA TYR A 74 19.80 -2.88 -1.60
C TYR A 74 18.42 -3.38 -2.02
N PHE A 75 18.11 -3.26 -3.32
CA PHE A 75 16.84 -3.71 -3.88
C PHE A 75 16.60 -5.20 -3.61
N LYS A 76 17.60 -6.07 -3.85
CA LYS A 76 17.48 -7.52 -3.60
C LYS A 76 17.21 -7.85 -2.14
N GLU A 77 17.84 -7.14 -1.20
CA GLU A 77 17.62 -7.35 0.22
C GLU A 77 16.20 -6.92 0.65
N ILE A 78 15.73 -5.77 0.16
CA ILE A 78 14.35 -5.31 0.39
C ILE A 78 13.34 -6.28 -0.24
N GLU A 79 13.54 -6.68 -1.49
CA GLU A 79 12.68 -7.63 -2.19
C GLU A 79 12.58 -8.93 -1.40
N LYS A 80 13.72 -9.48 -0.96
CA LYS A 80 13.77 -10.70 -0.15
C LYS A 80 12.98 -10.56 1.15
N ALA A 81 13.15 -9.45 1.86
CA ALA A 81 12.43 -9.17 3.10
C ALA A 81 10.91 -9.09 2.86
N CYS A 82 10.48 -8.34 1.84
CA CYS A 82 9.05 -8.17 1.54
C CYS A 82 8.40 -9.45 1.00
N ARG A 83 9.12 -10.28 0.23
CA ARG A 83 8.64 -11.60 -0.23
C ARG A 83 8.56 -12.64 0.88
N SER A 84 9.17 -12.38 2.03
CA SER A 84 9.08 -13.22 3.23
C SER A 84 7.89 -12.86 4.12
N SER A 85 7.15 -11.79 3.79
CA SER A 85 5.95 -11.38 4.54
C SER A 85 4.73 -12.26 4.20
N SER A 86 3.66 -12.12 4.99
CA SER A 86 2.44 -12.90 4.83
C SER A 86 1.74 -12.65 3.48
N LYS A 87 1.73 -11.41 3.00
CA LYS A 87 1.31 -11.08 1.63
C LYS A 87 2.53 -10.76 0.79
N LYS A 88 2.87 -11.65 -0.13
CA LYS A 88 3.96 -11.43 -1.08
C LYS A 88 3.52 -10.40 -2.14
N PRO A 89 4.41 -9.47 -2.54
CA PRO A 89 4.18 -8.65 -3.72
C PRO A 89 4.11 -9.55 -4.96
N GLU A 90 3.21 -9.23 -5.88
CA GLU A 90 3.07 -9.89 -7.18
C GLU A 90 4.28 -9.57 -8.06
N ALA A 91 4.77 -8.33 -8.00
CA ALA A 91 5.98 -7.88 -8.68
C ALA A 91 6.80 -6.94 -7.79
N ALA A 92 8.10 -6.88 -8.04
CA ALA A 92 9.03 -5.96 -7.41
C ALA A 92 9.98 -5.44 -8.48
N ASP A 93 10.09 -4.12 -8.59
CA ASP A 93 10.88 -3.44 -9.61
C ASP A 93 11.78 -2.37 -8.98
N MET A 94 12.94 -2.15 -9.61
CA MET A 94 13.76 -0.97 -9.33
C MET A 94 13.41 0.10 -10.36
N GLU A 95 12.71 1.15 -9.93
CA GLU A 95 12.30 2.24 -10.80
C GLU A 95 13.33 3.37 -10.77
N ASN A 96 13.94 3.66 -11.91
CA ASN A 96 14.89 4.76 -12.07
C ASN A 96 14.15 6.02 -12.57
N ILE A 97 14.02 7.02 -11.71
CA ILE A 97 13.47 8.32 -12.10
C ILE A 97 14.62 9.26 -12.43
N VAL A 98 14.86 9.48 -13.72
CA VAL A 98 15.79 10.50 -14.21
C VAL A 98 15.08 11.86 -14.25
N ARG A 99 15.60 12.85 -13.52
CA ARG A 99 15.17 14.25 -13.68
C ARG A 99 16.32 15.11 -14.16
N GLU A 100 16.13 15.76 -15.31
CA GLU A 100 16.96 16.87 -15.75
C GLU A 100 16.62 18.10 -14.92
N THR A 101 17.60 18.64 -14.20
CA THR A 101 17.44 19.91 -13.49
C THR A 101 17.86 21.07 -14.38
N ARG A 102 17.43 22.30 -14.04
CA ARG A 102 17.77 23.53 -14.79
C ARG A 102 19.28 23.77 -14.90
N ASP A 103 20.07 23.12 -14.04
CA ASP A 103 21.53 23.24 -13.96
C ASP A 103 22.27 22.11 -14.72
N GLN A 104 21.60 21.38 -15.61
CA GLN A 104 22.15 20.23 -16.35
C GLN A 104 22.63 19.05 -15.47
N GLU A 105 22.42 19.09 -14.15
CA GLU A 105 22.64 17.93 -13.28
C GLU A 105 21.52 16.90 -13.48
N ARG A 106 21.88 15.75 -14.04
CA ARG A 106 21.04 14.55 -14.09
C ARG A 106 20.97 13.92 -12.69
N LYS A 107 19.82 14.04 -12.03
CA LYS A 107 19.58 13.35 -10.74
C LYS A 107 18.84 12.06 -11.02
N GLU A 108 19.56 10.95 -10.91
CA GLU A 108 19.00 9.61 -10.92
C GLU A 108 18.54 9.25 -9.51
N ARG A 109 17.29 8.81 -9.38
CA ARG A 109 16.74 8.35 -8.11
C ARG A 109 16.13 7.00 -8.33
N ASP A 110 16.76 5.98 -7.76
CA ASP A 110 16.19 4.65 -7.76
C ASP A 110 15.18 4.51 -6.62
N TYR A 111 14.08 3.86 -6.93
CA TYR A 111 13.03 3.50 -6.00
C TYR A 111 12.87 1.99 -6.03
N VAL A 112 12.66 1.40 -4.86
CA VAL A 112 12.05 0.07 -4.78
C VAL A 112 10.55 0.27 -4.98
N LYS A 113 9.96 -0.42 -5.95
CA LYS A 113 8.51 -0.44 -6.18
C LYS A 113 7.99 -1.85 -6.01
N LEU A 114 6.96 -2.01 -5.19
CA LEU A 114 6.32 -3.28 -4.90
C LEU A 114 4.86 -3.24 -5.33
N THR A 115 4.47 -4.16 -6.20
CA THR A 115 3.10 -4.28 -6.70
C THR A 115 2.36 -5.36 -5.91
N TYR A 116 1.21 -5.02 -5.34
CA TYR A 116 0.35 -5.95 -4.62
C TYR A 116 -0.97 -6.09 -5.33
N LEU A 117 -1.47 -7.32 -5.40
CA LEU A 117 -2.81 -7.66 -5.87
C LEU A 117 -3.56 -8.39 -4.77
N TYR A 118 -4.73 -7.88 -4.41
CA TYR A 118 -5.66 -8.54 -3.51
C TYR A 118 -6.89 -8.98 -4.30
N ALA A 119 -7.08 -10.29 -4.40
CA ALA A 119 -8.29 -10.85 -4.98
C ALA A 119 -9.51 -10.47 -4.11
N LEU A 120 -10.69 -10.38 -4.72
CA LEU A 120 -11.89 -9.95 -4.00
C LEU A 120 -12.23 -10.82 -2.78
N ASN A 121 -11.99 -12.13 -2.88
CA ASN A 121 -12.19 -13.08 -1.78
C ASN A 121 -11.19 -12.92 -0.63
N GLU A 122 -10.09 -12.18 -0.83
CA GLU A 122 -9.18 -11.77 0.25
C GLU A 122 -9.69 -10.50 0.97
N LEU A 123 -10.61 -9.75 0.36
CA LEU A 123 -11.11 -8.48 0.86
C LEU A 123 -12.50 -8.59 1.49
N TYR A 124 -13.30 -9.58 1.07
CA TYR A 124 -14.59 -9.91 1.67
C TYR A 124 -15.02 -11.35 1.33
N ASP A 125 -15.87 -11.94 2.16
CA ASP A 125 -16.44 -13.27 1.96
C ASP A 125 -17.95 -13.21 1.67
N ASP A 126 -18.39 -13.84 0.58
CA ASP A 126 -19.79 -13.81 0.14
C ASP A 126 -20.75 -14.50 1.13
N ARG A 127 -20.28 -15.53 1.84
CA ARG A 127 -21.09 -16.24 2.85
C ARG A 127 -21.29 -15.35 4.07
N GLU A 128 -20.23 -14.70 4.55
CA GLU A 128 -20.32 -13.72 5.64
C GLU A 128 -21.24 -12.56 5.30
N VAL A 129 -21.15 -12.03 4.07
CA VAL A 129 -22.07 -10.98 3.59
C VAL A 129 -23.51 -11.48 3.63
N SER A 130 -23.75 -12.69 3.12
CA SER A 130 -25.09 -13.28 3.08
C SER A 130 -25.68 -13.49 4.48
N THR A 131 -24.87 -14.01 5.41
CA THR A 131 -25.25 -14.18 6.81
C THR A 131 -25.60 -12.84 7.46
N GLN A 132 -24.76 -11.82 7.23
CA GLN A 132 -24.97 -10.49 7.81
C GLN A 132 -26.23 -9.80 7.24
N VAL A 133 -26.52 -9.97 5.95
CA VAL A 133 -27.78 -9.50 5.34
C VAL A 133 -28.99 -10.16 6.00
N GLN A 134 -28.95 -11.49 6.19
CA GLN A 134 -30.06 -12.21 6.83
C GLN A 134 -30.24 -11.80 8.30
N GLU A 135 -29.14 -11.54 9.01
CA GLU A 135 -29.17 -11.10 10.39
C GLU A 135 -29.86 -9.74 10.53
N TYR A 136 -29.51 -8.77 9.69
CA TYR A 136 -30.17 -7.46 9.69
C TYR A 136 -31.64 -7.55 9.28
N ALA A 137 -31.98 -8.44 8.34
CA ALA A 137 -33.37 -8.65 7.94
C ALA A 137 -34.24 -9.22 9.07
N LYS A 138 -33.66 -10.03 9.97
CA LYS A 138 -34.37 -10.66 11.09
C LYS A 138 -34.41 -9.80 12.35
N ASN A 139 -33.52 -8.82 12.49
CA ASN A 139 -33.34 -8.03 13.71
C ASN A 139 -33.42 -6.52 13.43
N PRO A 140 -34.63 -5.92 13.41
CA PRO A 140 -34.83 -4.49 13.16
C PRO A 140 -34.09 -3.57 14.16
N GLU A 141 -33.88 -4.05 15.39
CA GLU A 141 -33.15 -3.38 16.47
C GLU A 141 -31.69 -3.04 16.07
N LYS A 142 -31.09 -3.82 15.16
CA LYS A 142 -29.71 -3.65 14.68
C LYS A 142 -29.54 -2.55 13.63
N ALA A 143 -30.56 -1.73 13.39
CA ALA A 143 -30.48 -0.61 12.45
C ALA A 143 -29.30 0.35 12.74
N LYS A 144 -28.90 0.50 14.00
CA LYS A 144 -27.76 1.32 14.42
C LYS A 144 -26.39 0.72 14.06
N GLU A 145 -26.34 -0.59 13.81
CA GLU A 145 -25.13 -1.33 13.42
C GLU A 145 -24.99 -1.43 11.90
N LEU A 146 -25.93 -0.87 11.12
CA LEU A 146 -25.89 -0.92 9.67
C LEU A 146 -24.63 -0.21 9.14
N PRO A 147 -23.98 -0.77 8.11
CA PRO A 147 -22.87 -0.09 7.46
C PRO A 147 -23.33 1.27 6.93
N PRO A 148 -22.44 2.28 6.97
CA PRO A 148 -22.77 3.61 6.48
C PRO A 148 -23.22 3.57 5.02
N PRO A 149 -24.15 4.46 4.61
CA PRO A 149 -24.56 4.57 3.22
C PRO A 149 -23.38 4.81 2.29
N MET A 150 -23.39 4.16 1.14
CA MET A 150 -22.35 4.27 0.13
C MET A 150 -22.94 4.90 -1.14
N PRO A 151 -22.37 6.02 -1.65
CA PRO A 151 -22.84 6.63 -2.89
C PRO A 151 -22.87 5.62 -4.05
N GLY A 152 -23.96 5.62 -4.81
CA GLY A 152 -24.14 4.69 -5.93
C GLY A 152 -24.52 3.26 -5.54
N VAL A 153 -24.78 2.96 -4.25
CA VAL A 153 -25.18 1.62 -3.78
C VAL A 153 -26.47 1.66 -2.97
N ASN A 154 -27.51 1.04 -3.53
CA ASN A 154 -28.86 0.97 -2.95
C ASN A 154 -29.16 -0.35 -2.21
N THR A 155 -28.35 -1.40 -2.40
CA THR A 155 -28.57 -2.69 -1.72
C THR A 155 -27.77 -2.78 -0.42
N LEU A 156 -28.35 -3.43 0.59
CA LEU A 156 -27.65 -3.71 1.86
C LEU A 156 -26.40 -4.59 1.64
N ALA A 157 -26.52 -5.63 0.81
CA ALA A 157 -25.39 -6.49 0.45
C ALA A 157 -24.23 -5.70 -0.16
N GLY A 158 -24.52 -4.81 -1.12
CA GLY A 158 -23.49 -3.96 -1.72
C GLY A 158 -22.83 -3.02 -0.71
N ARG A 159 -23.60 -2.46 0.22
CA ARG A 159 -23.04 -1.63 1.31
C ARG A 159 -22.11 -2.42 2.21
N ILE A 160 -22.50 -3.63 2.61
CA ILE A 160 -21.67 -4.53 3.44
C ILE A 160 -20.37 -4.87 2.72
N ILE A 161 -20.45 -5.30 1.45
CA ILE A 161 -19.28 -5.67 0.64
C ILE A 161 -18.28 -4.52 0.58
N LEU A 162 -18.75 -3.31 0.22
CA LEU A 162 -17.82 -2.19 0.04
C LEU A 162 -17.22 -1.68 1.35
N ASN A 163 -17.95 -1.74 2.46
CA ASN A 163 -17.40 -1.40 3.78
C ASN A 163 -16.35 -2.42 4.23
N ARG A 164 -16.59 -3.71 4.00
CA ARG A 164 -15.60 -4.78 4.29
C ARG A 164 -14.36 -4.62 3.42
N LEU A 165 -14.53 -4.38 2.12
CA LEU A 165 -13.44 -4.09 1.21
C LEU A 165 -12.61 -2.90 1.68
N GLU A 166 -13.27 -1.80 2.08
CA GLU A 166 -12.59 -0.61 2.58
C GLU A 166 -11.74 -0.91 3.83
N ALA A 167 -12.29 -1.63 4.81
CA ALA A 167 -11.57 -1.99 6.03
C ALA A 167 -10.40 -2.94 5.75
N ALA A 168 -10.66 -4.03 5.03
CA ALA A 168 -9.65 -5.05 4.71
C ALA A 168 -8.50 -4.47 3.89
N LEU A 169 -8.80 -3.65 2.87
CA LEU A 169 -7.79 -3.03 2.02
C LEU A 169 -6.95 -2.01 2.81
N TYR A 170 -7.56 -1.21 3.70
CA TYR A 170 -6.83 -0.27 4.54
C TYR A 170 -5.78 -1.00 5.39
N ASP A 171 -6.20 -2.04 6.12
CA ASP A 171 -5.31 -2.80 7.00
C ASP A 171 -4.24 -3.54 6.22
N ALA A 172 -4.60 -4.11 5.07
CA ALA A 172 -3.69 -4.81 4.21
C ALA A 172 -2.60 -3.89 3.64
N ALA A 173 -2.98 -2.75 3.07
CA ALA A 173 -2.04 -1.76 2.56
C ALA A 173 -1.16 -1.19 3.68
N ARG A 174 -1.72 -0.91 4.86
CA ARG A 174 -0.95 -0.44 6.02
C ARG A 174 0.12 -1.46 6.44
N ARG A 175 -0.24 -2.75 6.51
CA ARG A 175 0.73 -3.83 6.81
C ARG A 175 1.84 -3.94 5.78
N ASN A 176 1.52 -3.78 4.50
CA ASN A 176 2.54 -3.81 3.44
C ASN A 176 3.49 -2.62 3.53
N VAL A 177 2.98 -1.43 3.84
CA VAL A 177 3.80 -0.23 4.10
C VAL A 177 4.69 -0.45 5.33
N ASP A 178 4.12 -0.90 6.46
CA ASP A 178 4.88 -1.18 7.68
C ASP A 178 5.99 -2.23 7.42
N THR A 179 5.71 -3.24 6.59
CA THR A 179 6.69 -4.25 6.16
C THR A 179 7.83 -3.62 5.36
N LEU A 180 7.52 -2.75 4.38
CA LEU A 180 8.55 -2.06 3.59
C LEU A 180 9.40 -1.11 4.44
N ILE A 181 8.78 -0.38 5.37
CA ILE A 181 9.51 0.47 6.32
C ILE A 181 10.48 -0.38 7.14
N LYS A 182 10.00 -1.48 7.72
CA LYS A 182 10.84 -2.39 8.51
C LYS A 182 11.99 -2.97 7.69
N ALA A 183 11.71 -3.43 6.47
CA ALA A 183 12.75 -3.93 5.57
C ALA A 183 13.85 -2.88 5.31
N ASN A 184 13.46 -1.62 5.07
CA ASN A 184 14.41 -0.53 4.91
C ASN A 184 15.24 -0.27 6.18
N GLU A 185 14.61 -0.34 7.36
CA GLU A 185 15.33 -0.18 8.63
C GLU A 185 16.34 -1.30 8.84
N ASP A 186 15.95 -2.56 8.63
CA ASP A 186 16.81 -3.73 8.83
C ASP A 186 18.02 -3.71 7.87
N VAL A 187 17.82 -3.41 6.59
CA VAL A 187 18.90 -3.30 5.60
C VAL A 187 19.84 -2.14 5.95
N ARG A 188 19.31 -0.97 6.34
CA ARG A 188 20.14 0.17 6.74
C ARG A 188 20.98 -0.10 7.98
N GLU A 189 20.46 -0.83 8.96
CA GLU A 189 21.26 -1.26 10.12
C GLU A 189 22.36 -2.23 9.72
N GLY A 190 22.12 -3.11 8.75
CA GLY A 190 23.16 -3.94 8.11
C GLY A 190 24.27 -3.10 7.49
N LEU A 191 23.91 -2.08 6.70
CA LEU A 191 24.86 -1.17 6.04
C LEU A 191 25.73 -0.40 7.06
N LYS A 192 25.14 0.07 8.17
CA LYS A 192 25.89 0.77 9.22
C LYS A 192 26.97 -0.11 9.85
N LYS A 193 26.73 -1.43 9.97
CA LYS A 193 27.73 -2.38 10.48
C LYS A 193 28.87 -2.58 9.48
N LEU A 194 28.56 -2.66 8.18
CA LEU A 194 29.56 -2.79 7.12
C LEU A 194 30.47 -1.55 6.99
N ARG A 195 30.02 -0.36 7.42
CA ARG A 195 30.86 0.85 7.45
C ARG A 195 31.83 0.92 8.63
N LYS A 196 31.63 0.10 9.66
CA LYS A 196 32.43 0.11 10.90
C LYS A 196 33.46 -1.02 10.98
N GLY A 197 33.36 -2.03 10.11
CA GLY A 197 34.35 -3.10 9.94
C GLY A 197 35.27 -2.78 8.78
#